data_AF-A0A7S4EXM9-F1
#
_entry.id   AF-A0A7S4EXM9-F1
#
_cell.length_a   1.000
_cell.length_b   1.000
_cell.length_c   1.000
_cell.angle_alpha   90.00
_cell.angle_beta   90.00
_cell.angle_gamma   90.00
#
_symmetry.space_group_name_H-M   'P 1'
#
loop_
_entity.id
_entity.type
_entity.pdbx_description
1 polymer ?
#
loop_
_entity_poly.entity_id
_entity_poly.type
_entity_poly.pdbx_seq_one_letter_code
_entity_poly.pdbx_strand_id
1 'polypeptide(L)'
;RLELLAHEQSAATRARLSEFDAYEREAKEAEAADKRKLEEIADRVSTLADKFDKLKERSQREREREREKEKAKKRERESEQEASDANAASKAEIKADQQAQVAAPTETDDTGESAAHSKQKRLRKAEAKEAKEGGAAVASDGASGSAAEAEKQAGGRESDGNGVESEKTAELVRAQIAALQRAGDGGADGGGGGDGRGEGGGAGGGDGGGLDAASTALAELERVRMTEVLLRETGVGKAVNRLKKSFPPLEARAKALVERWKGLVQPSA
;
A
#
# COMPACT_ATOMS: atom_id res chain seq x y z
N ARG A 1 -25.77 13.01 -80.67
CA ARG A 1 -26.05 13.72 -79.38
C ARG A 1 -26.32 12.75 -78.24
N LEU A 2 -27.23 11.78 -78.38
CA LEU A 2 -27.49 10.78 -77.32
C LEU A 2 -26.27 9.91 -77.00
N GLU A 3 -25.53 9.44 -78.01
CA GLU A 3 -24.30 8.66 -77.80
C GLU A 3 -23.22 9.44 -77.04
N LEU A 4 -23.09 10.74 -77.31
CA LEU A 4 -22.13 11.61 -76.61
C LEU A 4 -22.49 11.75 -75.13
N LEU A 5 -23.77 11.96 -74.81
CA LEU A 5 -24.25 11.97 -73.42
C LEU A 5 -24.03 10.62 -72.72
N ALA A 6 -24.23 9.49 -73.42
CA ALA A 6 -23.97 8.17 -72.84
C ALA A 6 -22.47 7.95 -72.54
N HIS A 7 -21.58 8.42 -73.42
CA HIS A 7 -20.14 8.37 -73.18
C HIS A 7 -19.71 9.26 -72.00
N GLU A 8 -20.26 10.47 -71.90
CA GLU A 8 -19.99 11.37 -70.76
C GLU A 8 -20.47 10.76 -69.44
N GLN A 9 -21.67 10.18 -69.40
CA GLN A 9 -22.17 9.48 -68.22
C GLN A 9 -21.31 8.27 -67.86
N SER A 10 -20.89 7.47 -68.86
CA SER A 10 -19.99 6.33 -68.64
C SER A 10 -18.61 6.77 -68.11
N ALA A 11 -18.06 7.87 -68.63
CA ALA A 11 -16.80 8.43 -68.14
C ALA A 11 -16.94 8.93 -66.69
N ALA A 12 -18.01 9.65 -66.38
CA ALA A 12 -18.29 10.13 -65.02
C ALA A 12 -18.45 8.97 -64.03
N THR A 13 -19.15 7.91 -64.41
CA THR A 13 -19.31 6.71 -63.56
C THR A 13 -17.97 6.00 -63.32
N ARG A 14 -17.11 5.88 -64.35
CA ARG A 14 -15.77 5.30 -64.19
C ARG A 14 -14.87 6.14 -63.29
N ALA A 15 -14.94 7.47 -63.39
CA ALA A 15 -14.22 8.36 -62.49
C ALA A 15 -14.65 8.17 -61.02
N ARG A 16 -15.97 8.12 -60.77
CA ARG A 16 -16.51 7.87 -59.41
C ARG A 16 -16.12 6.50 -58.86
N LEU A 17 -16.12 5.46 -59.67
CA LEU A 17 -15.64 4.13 -59.26
C LEU A 17 -14.15 4.14 -58.93
N SER A 18 -13.34 4.85 -59.70
CA SER A 18 -11.90 5.00 -59.41
C SER A 18 -11.64 5.79 -58.12
N GLU A 19 -12.46 6.81 -57.81
CA GLU A 19 -12.39 7.53 -56.53
C GLU A 19 -12.77 6.60 -55.37
N PHE A 20 -13.83 5.81 -55.53
CA PHE A 20 -14.25 4.82 -54.53
C PHE A 20 -13.16 3.78 -54.26
N ASP A 21 -12.52 3.24 -55.30
CA ASP A 21 -11.39 2.31 -55.15
C ASP A 21 -10.20 2.94 -54.43
N ALA A 22 -9.96 4.25 -54.63
CA ALA A 22 -8.90 4.98 -53.92
C ALA A 22 -9.24 5.13 -52.43
N TYR A 23 -10.49 5.49 -52.10
CA TYR A 23 -10.96 5.56 -50.72
C TYR A 23 -10.91 4.20 -50.01
N GLU A 24 -11.26 3.11 -50.70
CA GLU A 24 -11.13 1.77 -50.12
C GLU A 24 -9.68 1.39 -49.79
N ARG A 25 -8.73 1.77 -50.65
CA ARG A 25 -7.29 1.53 -50.38
C ARG A 25 -6.80 2.36 -49.22
N GLU A 26 -7.17 3.64 -49.16
CA GLU A 26 -6.80 4.53 -48.05
C GLU A 26 -7.38 4.02 -46.72
N ALA A 27 -8.65 3.58 -46.72
CA ALA A 27 -9.29 3.00 -45.55
C ALA A 27 -8.58 1.71 -45.08
N LYS A 28 -8.21 0.81 -46.02
CA LYS A 28 -7.45 -0.41 -45.71
C LYS A 28 -6.05 -0.12 -45.19
N GLU A 29 -5.39 0.92 -45.71
CA GLU A 29 -4.07 1.35 -45.23
C GLU A 29 -4.17 1.95 -43.81
N ALA A 30 -5.19 2.76 -43.54
CA ALA A 30 -5.46 3.30 -42.21
C ALA A 30 -5.74 2.17 -41.20
N GLU A 31 -6.58 1.19 -41.57
CA GLU A 31 -6.86 0.02 -40.73
C GLU A 31 -5.58 -0.80 -40.45
N ALA A 32 -4.74 -1.02 -41.47
CA ALA A 32 -3.46 -1.71 -41.30
C ALA A 32 -2.49 -0.93 -40.40
N ALA A 33 -2.47 0.41 -40.48
CA ALA A 33 -1.66 1.26 -39.63
C ALA A 33 -2.12 1.19 -38.17
N ASP A 34 -3.43 1.21 -37.91
CA ASP A 34 -3.97 1.08 -36.56
C ASP A 34 -3.75 -0.32 -35.98
N LYS A 35 -3.86 -1.37 -36.81
CA LYS A 35 -3.50 -2.73 -36.38
C LYS A 35 -2.04 -2.83 -35.94
N ARG A 36 -1.10 -2.21 -36.67
CA ARG A 36 0.32 -2.18 -36.28
C ARG A 36 0.54 -1.44 -34.95
N LYS A 37 -0.16 -0.34 -34.70
CA LYS A 37 -0.10 0.38 -33.42
C LYS A 37 -0.63 -0.49 -32.27
N LEU A 38 -1.72 -1.22 -32.49
CA LEU A 38 -2.27 -2.13 -31.49
C LEU A 38 -1.31 -3.29 -31.18
N GLU A 39 -0.64 -3.84 -32.18
CA GLU A 39 0.43 -4.85 -31.99
C GLU A 39 1.60 -4.27 -31.18
N GLU A 40 2.07 -3.05 -31.48
CA GLU A 40 3.13 -2.39 -30.70
C GLU A 40 2.71 -2.15 -29.24
N ILE A 41 1.46 -1.75 -29.00
CA ILE A 41 0.91 -1.59 -27.65
C ILE A 41 0.89 -2.93 -26.93
N ALA A 42 0.47 -4.01 -27.60
CA ALA A 42 0.45 -5.35 -27.02
C ALA A 42 1.86 -5.80 -26.60
N ASP A 43 2.87 -5.59 -27.44
CA ASP A 43 4.27 -5.92 -27.12
C ASP A 43 4.81 -5.11 -25.93
N ARG A 44 4.46 -3.82 -25.85
CA ARG A 44 4.81 -2.96 -24.71
C ARG A 44 4.14 -3.44 -23.42
N VAL A 45 2.86 -3.83 -23.47
CA VAL A 45 2.13 -4.38 -22.32
C VAL A 45 2.76 -5.70 -21.87
N SER A 46 3.12 -6.60 -22.80
CA SER A 46 3.82 -7.85 -22.48
C SER A 46 5.17 -7.58 -21.80
N THR A 47 5.95 -6.63 -22.33
CA THR A 47 7.24 -6.23 -21.74
C THR A 47 7.08 -5.66 -20.33
N LEU A 48 6.00 -4.90 -20.07
CA LEU A 48 5.71 -4.37 -18.75
C LEU A 48 5.27 -5.46 -17.77
N ALA A 49 4.51 -6.46 -18.22
CA ALA A 49 4.13 -7.62 -17.42
C ALA A 49 5.38 -8.39 -16.94
N ASP A 50 6.33 -8.67 -17.83
CA ASP A 50 7.60 -9.34 -17.47
C ASP A 50 8.42 -8.54 -16.45
N LYS A 51 8.43 -7.20 -16.58
CA LYS A 51 9.11 -6.32 -15.61
C LYS A 51 8.42 -6.36 -14.25
N PHE A 52 7.09 -6.42 -14.23
CA PHE A 52 6.32 -6.51 -12.99
C PHE A 52 6.55 -7.83 -12.26
N ASP A 53 6.63 -8.94 -12.98
CA ASP A 53 6.93 -10.24 -12.39
C ASP A 53 8.37 -10.31 -11.86
N LYS A 54 9.34 -9.75 -12.59
CA LYS A 54 10.72 -9.59 -12.09
C LYS A 54 10.78 -8.72 -10.83
N LEU A 55 9.96 -7.68 -10.73
CA LEU A 55 9.91 -6.81 -9.55
C LEU A 55 9.31 -7.56 -8.35
N LYS A 56 8.24 -8.33 -8.56
CA LYS A 56 7.67 -9.21 -7.52
C LYS A 56 8.70 -10.21 -7.01
N GLU A 57 9.42 -10.87 -7.91
CA GLU A 57 10.45 -11.83 -7.53
C GLU A 57 11.59 -11.16 -6.72
N ARG A 58 12.05 -9.97 -7.15
CA ARG A 58 13.03 -9.19 -6.38
C ARG A 58 12.52 -8.83 -4.98
N SER A 59 11.27 -8.40 -4.87
CA SER A 59 10.66 -8.07 -3.58
C SER A 59 10.53 -9.29 -2.67
N GLN A 60 10.19 -10.46 -3.22
CA GLN A 60 10.16 -11.71 -2.46
C GLN A 60 11.56 -12.10 -1.95
N ARG A 61 12.57 -12.07 -2.83
CA ARG A 61 13.96 -12.34 -2.45
C ARG A 61 14.49 -11.37 -1.40
N GLU A 62 14.08 -10.11 -1.45
CA GLU A 62 14.44 -9.11 -0.43
C GLU A 62 13.84 -9.45 0.94
N ARG A 63 12.54 -9.80 0.99
CA ARG A 63 11.89 -10.26 2.22
C ARG A 63 12.51 -11.54 2.77
N GLU A 64 12.95 -12.46 1.92
CA GLU A 64 13.68 -13.66 2.33
C GLU A 64 15.03 -13.31 2.96
N ARG A 65 15.80 -12.41 2.34
CA ARG A 65 17.06 -11.91 2.90
C ARG A 65 16.86 -11.22 4.25
N GLU A 66 15.78 -10.45 4.42
CA GLU A 66 15.44 -9.85 5.72
C GLU A 66 15.15 -10.91 6.79
N ARG A 67 14.36 -11.95 6.45
CA ARG A 67 14.10 -13.08 7.35
C ARG A 67 15.38 -13.85 7.69
N GLU A 68 16.29 -14.02 6.75
CA GLU A 68 17.59 -14.66 6.99
C GLU A 68 18.47 -13.81 7.92
N LYS A 69 18.53 -12.49 7.71
CA LYS A 69 19.23 -11.56 8.61
C LYS A 69 18.64 -11.59 10.02
N GLU A 70 17.31 -11.63 10.14
CA GLU A 70 16.64 -11.73 11.44
C GLU A 70 16.96 -13.06 12.15
N LYS A 71 16.92 -14.18 11.41
CA LYS A 71 17.34 -15.50 11.94
C LYS A 71 18.81 -15.51 12.36
N ALA A 72 19.70 -14.90 11.59
CA ALA A 72 21.12 -14.79 11.92
C ALA A 72 21.32 -13.97 13.21
N LYS A 73 20.66 -12.82 13.32
CA LYS A 73 20.70 -11.97 14.53
C LYS A 73 20.11 -12.68 15.75
N LYS A 74 19.08 -13.50 15.56
CA LYS A 74 18.50 -14.32 16.64
C LYS A 74 19.52 -15.35 17.15
N ARG A 75 20.19 -16.07 16.24
CA ARG A 75 21.25 -17.04 16.59
C ARG A 75 22.43 -16.37 17.29
N GLU A 76 22.81 -15.18 16.85
CA GLU A 76 23.85 -14.38 17.51
C GLU A 76 23.47 -14.06 18.97
N ARG A 77 22.25 -13.54 19.20
CA ARG A 77 21.73 -13.29 20.55
C ARG A 77 21.62 -14.56 21.40
N GLU A 78 21.16 -15.67 20.83
CA GLU A 78 21.10 -16.97 21.50
C GLU A 78 22.52 -17.41 21.93
N SER A 79 23.52 -17.26 21.07
CA SER A 79 24.92 -17.59 21.40
C SER A 79 25.56 -16.66 22.44
N GLU A 80 25.23 -15.36 22.41
CA GLU A 80 25.66 -14.40 23.45
C GLU A 80 25.04 -14.74 24.81
N GLN A 81 23.77 -15.15 24.81
CA GLN A 81 23.08 -15.57 26.01
C GLN A 81 23.66 -16.87 26.58
N GLU A 82 23.91 -17.88 25.75
CA GLU A 82 24.58 -19.12 26.17
C GLU A 82 25.98 -18.85 26.78
N ALA A 83 26.76 -17.94 26.18
CA ALA A 83 28.06 -17.53 26.72
C ALA A 83 27.94 -16.78 28.05
N SER A 84 26.93 -15.93 28.20
CA SER A 84 26.62 -15.23 29.45
C SER A 84 26.22 -16.21 30.55
N ASP A 85 25.36 -17.19 30.24
CA ASP A 85 24.90 -18.21 31.18
C ASP A 85 26.04 -19.13 31.62
N ALA A 86 26.93 -19.53 30.70
CA ALA A 86 28.12 -20.32 31.02
C ALA A 86 29.09 -19.55 31.94
N ASN A 87 29.29 -18.25 31.71
CA ASN A 87 30.11 -17.40 32.58
C ASN A 87 29.47 -17.23 33.97
N ALA A 88 28.15 -17.08 34.04
CA ALA A 88 27.42 -17.02 35.30
C ALA A 88 27.53 -18.34 36.09
N ALA A 89 27.41 -19.48 35.41
CA ALA A 89 27.59 -20.80 36.01
C ALA A 89 29.01 -20.99 36.57
N SER A 90 30.05 -20.65 35.80
CA SER A 90 31.45 -20.73 36.26
C SER A 90 31.72 -19.83 37.46
N LYS A 91 31.17 -18.60 37.49
CA LYS A 91 31.26 -17.72 38.66
C LYS A 91 30.55 -18.28 39.90
N ALA A 92 29.41 -18.96 39.70
CA ALA A 92 28.69 -19.59 40.80
C ALA A 92 29.49 -20.76 41.40
N GLU A 93 30.15 -21.57 40.55
CA GLU A 93 31.02 -22.66 40.96
C GLU A 93 32.23 -22.16 41.77
N ILE A 94 32.96 -21.16 41.26
CA ILE A 94 34.09 -20.54 41.97
C ILE A 94 33.65 -20.00 43.35
N LYS A 95 32.45 -19.39 43.42
CA LYS A 95 31.92 -18.86 44.67
C LYS A 95 31.54 -19.98 45.65
N ALA A 96 31.01 -21.09 45.17
CA ALA A 96 30.71 -22.26 45.98
C ALA A 96 31.99 -22.86 46.58
N ASP A 97 33.05 -23.01 45.77
CA ASP A 97 34.35 -23.49 46.23
C ASP A 97 34.99 -22.57 47.28
N GLN A 98 34.92 -21.24 47.08
CA GLN A 98 35.38 -20.26 48.07
C GLN A 98 34.59 -20.38 49.39
N GLN A 99 33.28 -20.60 49.33
CA GLN A 99 32.47 -20.80 50.54
C GLN A 99 32.82 -22.10 51.25
N ALA A 100 33.11 -23.18 50.51
CA ALA A 100 33.54 -24.46 51.08
C ALA A 100 34.90 -24.35 51.79
N GLN A 101 35.87 -23.60 51.23
CA GLN A 101 37.18 -23.38 51.87
C GLN A 101 37.08 -22.59 53.18
N VAL A 102 36.18 -21.61 53.28
CA VAL A 102 35.96 -20.84 54.52
C VAL A 102 35.25 -21.66 55.60
N ALA A 103 34.51 -22.70 55.23
CA ALA A 103 33.76 -23.55 56.15
C ALA A 103 34.59 -24.71 56.73
N ALA A 104 35.83 -24.94 56.28
CA ALA A 104 36.71 -25.93 56.88
C ALA A 104 37.13 -25.46 58.30
N PRO A 105 36.72 -26.15 59.37
CA PRO A 105 37.05 -25.75 60.73
C PRO A 105 38.55 -25.93 60.96
N THR A 106 39.26 -24.82 61.18
CA THR A 106 40.58 -24.87 61.79
C THR A 106 40.39 -25.27 63.26
N GLU A 107 40.52 -26.55 63.57
CA GLU A 107 40.83 -27.00 64.92
C GLU A 107 42.19 -26.42 65.31
N THR A 108 42.20 -25.42 66.20
CA THR A 108 43.19 -25.24 67.28
C THR A 108 42.77 -24.04 68.16
N ASP A 109 42.31 -24.40 69.36
CA ASP A 109 42.49 -23.79 70.69
C ASP A 109 42.66 -22.27 70.94
N ASP A 110 41.97 -21.85 72.01
CA ASP A 110 42.27 -20.79 73.00
C ASP A 110 42.49 -19.35 72.48
N THR A 111 41.80 -18.29 72.90
CA THR A 111 41.10 -17.91 74.14
C THR A 111 40.15 -16.76 73.73
N GLY A 112 38.90 -16.73 74.16
CA GLY A 112 38.50 -15.82 75.24
C GLY A 112 38.20 -14.39 74.78
N GLU A 113 36.91 -14.03 74.84
CA GLU A 113 36.43 -12.66 75.14
C GLU A 113 36.35 -11.62 74.00
N SER A 114 35.19 -11.56 73.31
CA SER A 114 34.51 -10.31 72.87
C SER A 114 33.23 -10.63 72.08
N ALA A 115 32.34 -11.41 72.69
CA ALA A 115 31.09 -11.84 72.07
C ALA A 115 29.92 -10.96 72.51
N ALA A 116 29.83 -9.71 72.04
CA ALA A 116 28.60 -8.93 72.26
C ALA A 116 28.25 -7.88 71.19
N HIS A 117 29.20 -7.32 70.42
CA HIS A 117 28.91 -6.09 69.65
C HIS A 117 28.61 -6.24 68.14
N SER A 118 28.75 -7.43 67.54
CA SER A 118 28.66 -7.56 66.07
C SER A 118 27.30 -7.99 65.52
N LYS A 119 26.36 -8.47 66.36
CA LYS A 119 25.06 -9.00 65.90
C LYS A 119 24.02 -7.93 65.53
N GLN A 120 24.12 -6.69 66.02
CA GLN A 120 23.11 -5.65 65.71
C GLN A 120 23.31 -4.93 64.38
N LYS A 121 24.51 -4.95 63.76
CA LYS A 121 24.77 -4.22 62.51
C LYS A 121 24.36 -4.99 61.25
N ARG A 122 24.14 -6.30 61.34
CA ARG A 122 23.82 -7.16 60.17
C ARG A 122 22.32 -7.27 59.86
N LEU A 123 21.43 -6.92 60.78
CA LEU A 123 19.98 -6.99 60.53
C LEU A 123 19.41 -5.79 59.75
N ARG A 124 20.11 -4.65 59.69
CA ARG A 124 19.59 -3.43 58.99
C ARG A 124 19.96 -3.32 57.50
N LYS A 125 20.68 -4.28 56.92
CA LYS A 125 21.08 -4.24 55.50
C LYS A 125 20.31 -5.21 54.61
N ALA A 126 19.45 -6.06 55.19
CA ALA A 126 18.63 -7.02 54.46
C ALA A 126 17.31 -6.41 53.94
N GLU A 127 16.76 -5.37 54.58
CA GLU A 127 15.44 -4.81 54.22
C GLU A 127 15.46 -3.78 53.08
N ALA A 128 16.63 -3.35 52.59
CA ALA A 128 16.74 -2.29 51.58
C ALA A 128 16.87 -2.80 50.13
N LYS A 129 16.87 -4.12 49.88
CA LYS A 129 17.12 -4.68 48.54
C LYS A 129 15.91 -5.36 47.88
N GLU A 130 14.76 -5.41 48.54
CA GLU A 130 13.56 -6.10 48.02
C GLU A 130 12.58 -5.17 47.27
N ALA A 131 12.88 -3.87 47.14
CA ALA A 131 11.93 -2.89 46.58
C ALA A 131 12.18 -2.50 45.10
N LYS A 132 13.02 -3.22 44.33
CA LYS A 132 13.43 -2.74 42.98
C LYS A 132 13.17 -3.69 41.79
N GLU A 133 12.56 -4.86 41.99
CA GLU A 133 12.36 -5.84 40.89
C GLU A 133 10.88 -6.22 40.63
N GLY A 134 9.92 -5.44 41.15
CA GLY A 134 8.51 -5.61 40.83
C GLY A 134 8.00 -4.57 39.84
N GLY A 135 8.00 -4.87 38.54
CA GLY A 135 7.20 -4.09 37.60
C GLY A 135 7.63 -4.14 36.13
N ALA A 136 7.07 -5.09 35.37
CA ALA A 136 6.49 -4.88 34.02
C ALA A 136 6.24 -6.23 33.33
N ALA A 137 5.29 -7.02 33.84
CA ALA A 137 4.63 -8.06 33.06
C ALA A 137 3.32 -7.47 32.52
N VAL A 138 3.35 -6.97 31.28
CA VAL A 138 2.14 -6.62 30.53
C VAL A 138 1.75 -7.83 29.69
N ALA A 139 0.74 -8.54 30.17
CA ALA A 139 -0.06 -9.47 29.40
C ALA A 139 -1.29 -8.72 28.86
N SER A 140 -1.53 -8.79 27.55
CA SER A 140 -2.85 -8.71 26.90
C SER A 140 -2.63 -8.75 25.39
N ASP A 141 -3.49 -9.31 24.57
CA ASP A 141 -4.42 -10.42 24.66
C ASP A 141 -4.77 -10.70 23.19
N GLY A 142 -5.14 -11.93 22.88
CA GLY A 142 -5.38 -12.35 21.51
C GLY A 142 -6.60 -11.68 20.89
N ALA A 143 -6.53 -11.43 19.58
CA ALA A 143 -7.70 -11.35 18.72
C ALA A 143 -7.41 -12.05 17.39
N SER A 144 -7.39 -13.38 17.41
CA SER A 144 -7.54 -14.20 16.20
C SER A 144 -9.03 -14.33 15.89
N GLY A 145 -9.53 -13.49 14.99
CA GLY A 145 -10.86 -13.63 14.40
C GLY A 145 -10.80 -14.47 13.14
N SER A 146 -10.98 -15.79 13.29
CA SER A 146 -11.35 -16.71 12.23
C SER A 146 -12.77 -16.38 11.76
N ALA A 147 -12.94 -16.05 10.48
CA ALA A 147 -14.23 -16.01 9.81
C ALA A 147 -14.13 -16.77 8.49
N ALA A 148 -14.17 -18.09 8.61
CA ALA A 148 -14.59 -18.98 7.53
C ALA A 148 -16.11 -19.23 7.68
N GLU A 149 -16.74 -19.55 6.55
CA GLU A 149 -18.14 -19.99 6.38
C GLU A 149 -19.25 -18.92 6.45
N ALA A 150 -19.49 -18.32 5.29
CA ALA A 150 -20.85 -18.04 4.83
C ALA A 150 -20.95 -18.44 3.35
N GLU A 151 -21.03 -19.74 3.10
CA GLU A 151 -21.41 -20.33 1.83
C GLU A 151 -22.93 -20.53 1.85
N LYS A 152 -23.69 -19.74 1.08
CA LYS A 152 -24.82 -20.18 0.23
C LYS A 152 -25.67 -19.03 -0.30
N GLN A 153 -26.02 -19.18 -1.58
CA GLN A 153 -27.09 -18.52 -2.34
C GLN A 153 -26.80 -17.12 -2.89
N ALA A 154 -26.21 -17.09 -4.08
CA ALA A 154 -26.67 -16.19 -5.13
C ALA A 154 -26.69 -16.97 -6.45
N GLY A 155 -27.90 -17.20 -6.95
CA GLY A 155 -28.15 -17.95 -8.18
C GLY A 155 -27.46 -17.28 -9.37
N GLY A 156 -26.97 -18.14 -10.27
CA GLY A 156 -26.54 -17.76 -11.60
C GLY A 156 -27.70 -17.06 -12.31
N ARG A 157 -27.61 -15.73 -12.36
CA ARG A 157 -28.39 -14.92 -13.28
C ARG A 157 -27.45 -14.68 -14.45
N GLU A 158 -27.73 -15.40 -15.54
CA GLU A 158 -27.04 -15.26 -16.81
C GLU A 158 -26.99 -13.77 -17.16
N SER A 159 -25.80 -13.16 -17.04
CA SER A 159 -25.60 -11.76 -17.39
C SER A 159 -25.38 -11.71 -18.90
N ASP A 160 -26.43 -11.35 -19.62
CA ASP A 160 -26.39 -11.04 -21.04
C ASP A 160 -25.30 -10.00 -21.33
N GLY A 161 -24.19 -10.42 -21.93
CA GLY A 161 -23.33 -9.70 -22.89
C GLY A 161 -22.77 -8.29 -22.59
N ASN A 162 -23.16 -7.62 -21.51
CA ASN A 162 -22.87 -6.21 -21.24
C ASN A 162 -21.94 -6.00 -20.02
N GLY A 163 -21.51 -7.09 -19.38
CA GLY A 163 -20.69 -7.06 -18.16
C GLY A 163 -19.24 -6.60 -18.37
N VAL A 164 -18.68 -6.84 -19.56
CA VAL A 164 -17.26 -6.53 -19.84
C VAL A 164 -17.01 -5.01 -19.93
N GLU A 165 -17.97 -4.24 -20.45
CA GLU A 165 -17.87 -2.78 -20.46
C GLU A 165 -18.07 -2.18 -19.05
N SER A 166 -18.94 -2.82 -18.25
CA SER A 166 -19.17 -2.46 -16.85
C SER A 166 -17.91 -2.64 -15.99
N GLU A 167 -17.19 -3.76 -16.14
CA GLU A 167 -15.96 -4.02 -15.37
C GLU A 167 -14.83 -3.04 -15.72
N LYS A 168 -14.59 -2.77 -17.01
CA LYS A 168 -13.59 -1.79 -17.45
C LYS A 168 -13.93 -0.38 -16.96
N THR A 169 -15.20 -0.02 -16.99
CA THR A 169 -15.67 1.27 -16.47
C THR A 169 -15.46 1.36 -14.96
N ALA A 170 -15.76 0.30 -14.21
CA ALA A 170 -15.54 0.25 -12.77
C ALA A 170 -14.04 0.32 -12.41
N GLU A 171 -13.17 -0.33 -13.19
CA GLU A 171 -11.72 -0.26 -13.00
C GLU A 171 -11.17 1.15 -13.27
N LEU A 172 -11.61 1.80 -14.36
CA LEU A 172 -11.25 3.18 -14.66
C LEU A 172 -11.72 4.13 -13.54
N VAL A 173 -12.95 3.97 -13.06
CA VAL A 173 -13.48 4.78 -11.95
C VAL A 173 -12.67 4.54 -10.66
N ARG A 174 -12.27 3.30 -10.35
CA ARG A 174 -11.40 3.00 -9.20
C ARG A 174 -10.02 3.64 -9.32
N ALA A 175 -9.41 3.60 -10.50
CA ALA A 175 -8.13 4.26 -10.76
C ALA A 175 -8.24 5.78 -10.57
N GLN A 176 -9.34 6.40 -11.03
CA GLN A 176 -9.58 7.82 -10.84
C GLN A 176 -9.85 8.20 -9.38
N ILE A 177 -10.54 7.35 -8.61
CA ILE A 177 -10.70 7.54 -7.17
C ILE A 177 -9.34 7.52 -6.46
N ALA A 178 -8.45 6.59 -6.81
CA ALA A 178 -7.12 6.52 -6.22
C ALA A 178 -6.27 7.77 -6.58
N ALA A 179 -6.40 8.29 -7.80
CA ALA A 179 -5.77 9.56 -8.18
C ALA A 179 -6.32 10.75 -7.36
N LEU A 180 -7.63 10.84 -7.20
CA LEU A 180 -8.30 11.88 -6.40
C LEU A 180 -7.95 11.80 -4.91
N GLN A 181 -7.84 10.60 -4.35
CA GLN A 181 -7.45 10.39 -2.95
C GLN A 181 -6.00 10.82 -2.71
N ARG A 182 -5.07 10.44 -3.59
CA ARG A 182 -3.67 10.91 -3.52
C ARG A 182 -3.55 12.43 -3.62
N ALA A 183 -4.35 13.06 -4.47
CA ALA A 183 -4.39 14.52 -4.56
C ALA A 183 -4.97 15.14 -3.27
N GLY A 184 -6.02 14.56 -2.69
CA GLY A 184 -6.69 15.07 -1.49
C GLY A 184 -5.89 14.91 -0.19
N ASP A 185 -5.19 13.79 -0.01
CA ASP A 185 -4.45 13.49 1.23
C ASP A 185 -3.08 14.22 1.28
N GLY A 186 -2.54 14.65 0.13
CA GLY A 186 -1.29 15.40 0.05
C GLY A 186 -1.37 16.88 0.47
N GLY A 187 -2.57 17.43 0.71
CA GLY A 187 -2.77 18.87 0.89
C GLY A 187 -3.16 19.35 2.29
N ALA A 188 -3.40 18.46 3.27
CA ALA A 188 -4.03 18.85 4.53
C ALA A 188 -3.13 18.83 5.78
N ASP A 189 -1.97 18.14 5.79
CA ASP A 189 -1.16 17.93 7.01
C ASP A 189 0.24 18.57 6.99
N GLY A 190 0.49 19.55 6.12
CA GLY A 190 1.77 20.29 6.05
C GLY A 190 1.96 21.42 7.07
N GLY A 191 1.13 21.50 8.11
CA GLY A 191 1.11 22.56 9.12
C GLY A 191 1.64 22.12 10.49
N GLY A 192 2.78 21.43 10.54
CA GLY A 192 3.44 21.01 11.79
C GLY A 192 4.76 21.75 11.96
N GLY A 193 4.77 22.74 12.87
CA GLY A 193 5.97 23.48 13.25
C GLY A 193 7.05 22.54 13.79
N GLY A 194 8.22 22.58 13.15
CA GLY A 194 9.42 21.93 13.61
C GLY A 194 10.62 22.81 13.26
N ASP A 195 11.10 23.57 14.25
CA ASP A 195 12.40 24.23 14.24
C ASP A 195 13.51 23.18 14.23
N GLY A 196 13.75 22.58 13.06
CA GLY A 196 14.76 21.55 12.85
C GLY A 196 15.74 22.00 11.79
N ARG A 197 16.83 22.63 12.21
CA ARG A 197 18.01 22.88 11.37
C ARG A 197 18.51 21.55 10.81
N GLY A 198 18.29 21.33 9.52
CA GLY A 198 18.86 20.24 8.75
C GLY A 198 19.13 20.72 7.33
N GLU A 199 20.36 21.17 7.08
CA GLU A 199 20.89 21.33 5.73
C GLU A 199 20.94 19.94 5.07
N GLY A 200 20.04 19.74 4.10
CA GLY A 200 20.00 18.56 3.26
C GLY A 200 19.25 18.90 1.99
N GLY A 201 19.97 19.42 1.00
CA GLY A 201 19.43 19.75 -0.31
C GLY A 201 18.87 18.51 -1.00
N GLY A 202 17.55 18.47 -1.17
CA GLY A 202 16.84 17.56 -2.04
C GLY A 202 15.92 18.36 -2.94
N ALA A 203 16.33 18.53 -4.19
CA ALA A 203 15.45 19.01 -5.25
C ALA A 203 14.30 18.02 -5.44
N GLY A 204 13.06 18.50 -5.33
CA GLY A 204 11.86 17.72 -5.62
C GLY A 204 10.66 18.64 -5.76
N GLY A 205 10.46 19.21 -6.95
CA GLY A 205 9.24 19.93 -7.29
C GLY A 205 8.03 18.99 -7.16
N GLY A 206 7.08 19.32 -6.28
CA GLY A 206 5.98 18.41 -5.94
C GLY A 206 4.60 19.05 -5.82
N ASP A 207 4.47 20.38 -5.87
CA ASP A 207 3.18 21.04 -5.60
C ASP A 207 2.30 21.25 -6.84
N GLY A 208 2.82 21.04 -8.05
CA GLY A 208 2.07 21.24 -9.31
C GLY A 208 1.24 20.04 -9.78
N GLY A 209 1.63 18.81 -9.41
CA GLY A 209 1.05 17.59 -10.02
C GLY A 209 -0.34 17.21 -9.50
N GLY A 210 -0.68 17.57 -8.27
CA GLY A 210 -1.95 17.18 -7.65
C GLY A 210 -3.16 17.84 -8.30
N LEU A 211 -3.05 19.12 -8.65
CA LEU A 211 -4.13 19.88 -9.28
C LEU A 211 -4.41 19.37 -10.71
N ASP A 212 -3.36 19.15 -11.50
CA ASP A 212 -3.50 18.66 -12.88
C ASP A 212 -4.04 17.22 -12.92
N ALA A 213 -3.59 16.36 -12.01
CA ALA A 213 -4.12 15.01 -11.88
C ALA A 213 -5.60 15.02 -11.45
N ALA A 214 -5.97 15.85 -10.48
CA ALA A 214 -7.37 15.98 -10.05
C ALA A 214 -8.27 16.58 -11.14
N SER A 215 -7.78 17.56 -11.89
CA SER A 215 -8.49 18.16 -13.02
C SER A 215 -8.73 17.16 -14.14
N THR A 216 -7.72 16.36 -14.47
CA THR A 216 -7.81 15.28 -15.47
C THR A 216 -8.79 14.19 -15.01
N ALA A 217 -8.71 13.77 -13.75
CA ALA A 217 -9.62 12.79 -13.16
C ALA A 217 -11.09 13.27 -13.22
N LEU A 218 -11.37 14.53 -12.90
CA LEU A 218 -12.71 15.11 -13.06
C LEU A 218 -13.16 15.13 -14.52
N ALA A 219 -12.27 15.45 -15.46
CA ALA A 219 -12.59 15.46 -16.89
C ALA A 219 -12.96 14.08 -17.43
N GLU A 220 -12.30 13.04 -16.94
CA GLU A 220 -12.66 11.67 -17.28
C GLU A 220 -13.99 11.26 -16.67
N LEU A 221 -14.23 11.59 -15.39
CA LEU A 221 -15.50 11.30 -14.71
C LEU A 221 -16.72 11.97 -15.37
N GLU A 222 -16.53 13.11 -16.02
CA GLU A 222 -17.59 13.76 -16.81
C GLU A 222 -18.02 12.97 -18.05
N ARG A 223 -17.05 12.28 -18.68
CA ARG A 223 -17.26 11.49 -19.90
C ARG A 223 -17.90 10.13 -19.59
N VAL A 224 -17.71 9.60 -18.38
CA VAL A 224 -18.28 8.32 -17.99
C VAL A 224 -19.77 8.47 -17.65
N ARG A 225 -20.61 7.62 -18.26
CA ARG A 225 -22.04 7.54 -17.95
C ARG A 225 -22.23 6.86 -16.58
N MET A 226 -22.32 7.67 -15.54
CA MET A 226 -22.45 7.17 -14.17
C MET A 226 -23.85 6.64 -13.87
N THR A 227 -23.92 5.56 -13.09
CA THR A 227 -25.17 4.94 -12.62
C THR A 227 -25.23 4.95 -11.10
N GLU A 228 -26.42 4.77 -10.52
CA GLU A 228 -26.59 4.72 -9.07
C GLU A 228 -25.77 3.59 -8.43
N VAL A 229 -25.76 2.40 -9.05
CA VAL A 229 -24.99 1.24 -8.58
C VAL A 229 -23.50 1.56 -8.54
N LEU A 230 -22.94 2.12 -9.62
CA LEU A 230 -21.53 2.51 -9.67
C LEU A 230 -21.18 3.59 -8.64
N LEU A 231 -22.06 4.55 -8.39
CA LEU A 231 -21.83 5.58 -7.36
C LEU A 231 -21.75 4.98 -5.96
N ARG A 232 -22.62 4.00 -5.64
CA ARG A 232 -22.64 3.32 -4.35
C ARG A 232 -21.43 2.39 -4.17
N GLU A 233 -21.10 1.60 -5.19
CA GLU A 233 -20.00 0.63 -5.13
C GLU A 233 -18.63 1.29 -5.07
N THR A 234 -18.42 2.33 -5.88
CA THR A 234 -17.10 2.96 -5.99
C THR A 234 -16.88 4.05 -4.93
N GLY A 235 -17.95 4.64 -4.40
CA GLY A 235 -17.85 5.75 -3.45
C GLY A 235 -17.28 7.04 -4.05
N VAL A 236 -17.23 7.17 -5.38
CA VAL A 236 -16.66 8.34 -6.09
C VAL A 236 -17.32 9.66 -5.68
N GLY A 237 -18.61 9.65 -5.35
CA GLY A 237 -19.32 10.83 -4.87
C GLY A 237 -18.71 11.44 -3.59
N LYS A 238 -18.23 10.60 -2.67
CA LYS A 238 -17.55 11.07 -1.44
C LYS A 238 -16.17 11.66 -1.76
N ALA A 239 -15.45 11.08 -2.72
CA ALA A 239 -14.14 11.58 -3.15
C ALA A 239 -14.26 12.94 -3.83
N VAL A 240 -15.18 13.10 -4.78
CA VAL A 240 -15.42 14.38 -5.47
C VAL A 240 -15.95 15.44 -4.51
N ASN A 241 -16.80 15.08 -3.54
CA ASN A 241 -17.27 16.04 -2.54
C ASN A 241 -16.17 16.49 -1.55
N ARG A 242 -15.15 15.66 -1.30
CA ARG A 242 -13.95 16.07 -0.56
C ARG A 242 -13.08 17.00 -1.42
N LEU A 243 -12.82 16.63 -2.68
CA LEU A 243 -12.07 17.45 -3.63
C LEU A 243 -12.65 18.86 -3.76
N LYS A 244 -13.99 18.97 -3.84
CA LYS A 244 -14.71 20.26 -3.86
C LYS A 244 -14.33 21.20 -2.71
N LYS A 245 -14.03 20.66 -1.52
CA LYS A 245 -13.66 21.46 -0.35
C LYS A 245 -12.17 21.80 -0.31
N SER A 246 -11.33 20.88 -0.78
CA SER A 246 -9.87 21.02 -0.70
C SER A 246 -9.26 21.81 -1.86
N PHE A 247 -9.95 21.92 -3.01
CA PHE A 247 -9.41 22.56 -4.23
C PHE A 247 -10.37 23.62 -4.80
N PRO A 248 -10.28 24.89 -4.36
CA PRO A 248 -11.14 25.98 -4.85
C PRO A 248 -11.18 26.14 -6.39
N PRO A 249 -10.06 25.99 -7.14
CA PRO A 249 -10.08 26.11 -8.60
C PRO A 249 -10.95 25.05 -9.31
N LEU A 250 -11.17 23.89 -8.66
CA LEU A 250 -11.96 22.77 -9.23
C LEU A 250 -13.38 22.71 -8.65
N GLU A 251 -13.74 23.63 -7.75
CA GLU A 251 -15.00 23.59 -7.00
C GLU A 251 -16.24 23.59 -7.91
N ALA A 252 -16.28 24.49 -8.89
CA ALA A 252 -17.43 24.64 -9.79
C ALA A 252 -17.70 23.34 -10.57
N ARG A 253 -16.64 22.70 -11.05
CA ARG A 253 -16.68 21.44 -11.81
C ARG A 253 -17.11 20.26 -10.95
N ALA A 254 -16.50 20.13 -9.77
CA ALA A 254 -16.85 19.10 -8.80
C ALA A 254 -18.32 19.25 -8.32
N LYS A 255 -18.79 20.49 -8.11
CA LYS A 255 -20.18 20.79 -7.75
C LYS A 255 -21.16 20.37 -8.85
N ALA A 256 -20.86 20.70 -10.12
CA ALA A 256 -21.71 20.32 -11.24
C ALA A 256 -21.86 18.79 -11.36
N LEU A 257 -20.75 18.04 -11.19
CA LEU A 257 -20.79 16.57 -11.17
C LEU A 257 -21.64 16.02 -10.02
N VAL A 258 -21.46 16.55 -8.81
CA VAL A 258 -22.24 16.11 -7.64
C VAL A 258 -23.73 16.39 -7.82
N GLU A 259 -24.12 17.56 -8.35
CA GLU A 259 -25.53 17.87 -8.64
C GLU A 259 -26.11 16.94 -9.71
N ARG A 260 -25.36 16.67 -10.79
CA ARG A 260 -25.76 15.69 -11.81
C ARG A 260 -26.00 14.30 -11.22
N TRP A 261 -25.15 13.86 -10.30
CA TRP A 261 -25.25 12.54 -9.67
C TRP A 261 -26.32 12.48 -8.57
N LYS A 262 -26.63 13.58 -7.89
CA LYS A 262 -27.73 13.62 -6.91
C LYS A 262 -29.07 13.24 -7.54
N GLY A 263 -29.34 13.71 -8.77
CA GLY A 263 -30.55 13.34 -9.51
C GLY A 263 -30.64 11.85 -9.86
N LEU A 264 -29.53 11.10 -9.79
CA LEU A 264 -29.52 9.65 -9.97
C LEU A 264 -29.79 8.88 -8.68
N VAL A 265 -29.45 9.45 -7.52
CA VAL A 265 -29.60 8.81 -6.20
C VAL A 265 -30.96 9.11 -5.56
N GLN A 266 -31.53 10.27 -5.86
CA GLN A 266 -32.88 10.62 -5.45
C GLN A 266 -33.77 10.56 -6.69
N PRO A 267 -34.46 9.43 -6.96
CA PRO A 267 -35.50 9.43 -7.97
C PRO A 267 -36.54 10.46 -7.54
N SER A 268 -36.73 11.51 -8.34
CA SER A 268 -37.80 12.48 -8.13
C SER A 268 -39.12 11.72 -8.08
N ALA A 269 -39.75 11.70 -6.91
CA ALA A 269 -41.06 11.09 -6.67
C ALA A 269 -42.15 11.78 -7.49
#